data_AF-A0A1C6SQK0-F1
#
_entry.id   AF-A0A1C6SQK0-F1
#
_cell.length_a   1.000
_cell.length_b   1.000
_cell.length_c   1.000
_cell.angle_alpha   90.00
_cell.angle_beta   90.00
_cell.angle_gamma   90.00
#
_symmetry.space_group_name_H-M   'P 1'
#
loop_
_entity.id
_entity.type
_entity.pdbx_description
1 polymer ?
#
loop_
_entity_poly.entity_id
_entity_poly.type
_entity_poly.pdbx_seq_one_letter_code
_entity_poly.pdbx_strand_id
1 'polypeptide(L)'
;MSSRAPQVPDACSPWRRTGFPCPAPQAIRFLPRLKAPPFQRAFKWEAADIVKLFDSLLRGFPIGNLLLWRRPAPAQRLQVGPLSIAAPESASALWVVDGQQRIVSLVGALTQANQSVDPRFRVHLDLDTGEFHTAGSRQQPPRSWVPVSSLLDTAVLLRWMRDNSGWLTEPQLTLADQAAKAIREYQIPTYVVSSGDESALLEIFTRMNTTGKRLTKSEVFQALHAGAVAEDLTTLHGLGRLSAELGFGTIDDRLALRCILAFRGGDVFREDFRQEFAPGDDPAEVLREVAGALGDAVRFLRGGCGIPHIKLLPYSHVLPTMVRFVRLHGVPEHRCATLLRRWVWRSAVAGTRARGISVADIRNQVAAVDVPDPLDAATELLKRVQPFPEFTPELDKIHFNHAMTKINALGLLSAEPRDPTTGELLDVARMLDHGSPLRPLLSQQGLPLSDTIGNRLVLPPGERTQPRELASASTSVATSHLIDEEGQGLLLRGKWSDFVHHRSAACSRAIATHVDQMAEWGARDGRALADILRSAA
;
A
#
# COMPACT_ATOMS: atom_id res chain seq x y z
N MET A 1 64.64 -15.68 10.95
CA MET A 1 64.01 -14.41 11.36
C MET A 1 62.60 -14.39 10.80
N SER A 2 61.60 -14.71 11.62
CA SER A 2 60.18 -14.65 11.26
C SER A 2 59.49 -13.83 12.35
N SER A 3 59.03 -12.64 11.98
CA SER A 3 58.47 -11.64 12.88
C SER A 3 57.07 -12.07 13.33
N ARG A 4 56.93 -12.42 14.61
CA ARG A 4 55.64 -12.50 15.31
C ARG A 4 55.06 -11.08 15.41
N ALA A 5 53.87 -10.87 14.85
CA ALA A 5 53.04 -9.72 15.19
C ALA A 5 52.38 -9.96 16.58
N PRO A 6 52.24 -8.92 17.42
CA PRO A 6 51.79 -9.08 18.80
C PRO A 6 50.27 -9.32 18.87
N GLN A 7 49.88 -10.30 19.68
CA GLN A 7 48.49 -10.52 20.10
C GLN A 7 48.01 -9.31 20.92
N VAL A 8 46.97 -8.63 20.44
CA VAL A 8 46.23 -7.63 21.23
C VAL A 8 45.32 -8.39 22.21
N PRO A 9 45.33 -8.06 23.52
CA PRO A 9 44.51 -8.78 24.49
C PRO A 9 43.02 -8.52 24.28
N ASP A 10 42.24 -9.59 24.41
CA ASP A 10 40.79 -9.62 24.26
C ASP A 10 40.10 -8.85 25.42
N ALA A 11 39.97 -7.53 25.27
CA ALA A 11 39.42 -6.64 26.28
C ALA A 11 37.87 -6.59 26.28
N CYS A 12 37.21 -7.75 26.11
CA CYS A 12 35.75 -7.86 26.15
C CYS A 12 35.28 -9.03 27.04
N SER A 13 35.72 -9.03 28.30
CA SER A 13 35.42 -10.10 29.27
C SER A 13 34.65 -9.71 30.56
N PRO A 14 33.82 -8.65 30.65
CA PRO A 14 32.81 -8.62 31.72
C PRO A 14 31.34 -8.78 31.30
N TRP A 15 30.94 -8.51 30.05
CA TRP A 15 29.51 -8.29 29.74
C TRP A 15 28.72 -9.51 29.24
N ARG A 16 29.18 -10.74 29.53
CA ARG A 16 28.46 -11.96 29.10
C ARG A 16 27.20 -12.28 29.90
N ARG A 17 26.91 -11.54 30.98
CA ARG A 17 25.71 -11.73 31.80
C ARG A 17 25.34 -10.39 32.42
N THR A 18 24.19 -9.82 32.03
CA THR A 18 23.28 -8.94 32.81
C THR A 18 22.59 -7.93 31.89
N GLY A 19 21.26 -7.90 31.92
CA GLY A 19 20.43 -6.94 31.19
C GLY A 19 20.41 -5.57 31.86
N PHE A 20 21.41 -4.73 31.58
CA PHE A 20 21.46 -3.34 32.03
C PHE A 20 21.12 -2.34 30.89
N PRO A 21 20.58 -1.15 31.22
CA PRO A 21 20.22 -0.10 30.27
C PRO A 21 21.44 0.49 29.52
N CYS A 22 21.25 0.85 28.24
CA CYS A 22 22.30 1.36 27.34
C CYS A 22 22.14 2.88 27.12
N PRO A 23 23.21 3.71 27.27
CA PRO A 23 23.16 5.13 26.95
C PRO A 23 22.86 5.44 25.47
N ALA A 24 22.11 6.50 25.19
CA ALA A 24 21.68 6.92 23.86
C ALA A 24 22.85 7.20 22.89
N PRO A 25 24.00 7.76 23.32
CA PRO A 25 25.18 7.85 22.45
C PRO A 25 25.85 6.49 22.20
N GLN A 26 25.69 5.53 23.10
CA GLN A 26 26.20 4.18 22.90
C GLN A 26 25.35 3.39 21.90
N ALA A 27 24.04 3.63 21.81
CA ALA A 27 23.19 3.10 20.74
C ALA A 27 23.69 3.49 19.34
N ILE A 28 24.23 4.70 19.18
CA ILE A 28 24.88 5.17 17.94
C ILE A 28 26.20 4.40 17.67
N ARG A 29 26.96 4.05 18.71
CA ARG A 29 28.17 3.21 18.60
C ARG A 29 27.89 1.76 18.18
N PHE A 30 26.66 1.28 18.35
CA PHE A 30 26.20 -0.02 17.86
C PHE A 30 25.68 0.01 16.41
N LEU A 31 25.58 1.17 15.75
CA LEU A 31 25.13 1.27 14.35
C LEU A 31 25.87 0.34 13.37
N PRO A 32 27.19 0.08 13.49
CA PRO A 32 27.87 -0.89 12.62
C PRO A 32 27.47 -2.36 12.86
N ARG A 33 26.86 -2.66 14.02
CA ARG A 33 26.41 -4.00 14.43
C ARG A 33 24.87 -4.15 14.39
N LEU A 34 24.14 -3.05 14.29
CA LEU A 34 22.70 -3.01 14.13
C LEU A 34 22.36 -3.27 12.66
N LYS A 35 21.53 -4.28 12.43
CA LYS A 35 20.93 -4.53 11.11
C LYS A 35 19.47 -4.11 11.18
N ALA A 36 19.01 -3.41 10.14
CA ALA A 36 17.58 -3.22 9.96
C ALA A 36 17.05 -4.47 9.24
N PRO A 37 15.94 -5.07 9.71
CA PRO A 37 15.31 -6.17 9.00
C PRO A 37 14.98 -5.81 7.55
N PRO A 38 14.96 -6.77 6.61
CA PRO A 38 14.55 -6.51 5.23
C PRO A 38 13.12 -5.94 5.13
N PHE A 39 12.29 -6.12 6.18
CA PHE A 39 10.95 -5.55 6.34
C PHE A 39 10.93 -4.15 6.97
N GLN A 40 11.95 -3.32 6.72
CA GLN A 40 12.00 -1.95 7.23
C GLN A 40 10.79 -1.16 6.70
N ARG A 41 9.92 -0.69 7.61
CA ARG A 41 8.79 0.17 7.24
C ARG A 41 9.30 1.46 6.61
N ALA A 42 8.60 1.98 5.59
CA ALA A 42 8.68 3.41 5.28
C ALA A 42 8.40 4.22 6.56
N PHE A 43 9.19 5.25 6.82
CA PHE A 43 9.08 6.07 8.02
C PHE A 43 7.68 6.72 8.11
N LYS A 44 6.92 6.45 9.19
CA LYS A 44 5.49 6.85 9.37
C LYS A 44 5.29 7.93 10.42
N TRP A 45 6.35 8.39 11.08
CA TRP A 45 6.26 9.45 12.08
C TRP A 45 6.19 10.81 11.40
N GLU A 46 5.31 11.66 11.90
CA GLU A 46 5.23 13.05 11.48
C GLU A 46 6.12 13.93 12.36
N ALA A 47 6.36 15.18 11.95
CA ALA A 47 7.22 16.11 12.69
C ALA A 47 6.82 16.24 14.18
N ALA A 48 5.51 16.24 14.47
CA ALA A 48 5.00 16.31 15.84
C ALA A 48 5.37 15.08 16.70
N ASP A 49 5.47 13.89 16.11
CA ASP A 49 5.87 12.68 16.83
C ASP A 49 7.36 12.74 17.22
N ILE A 50 8.20 13.28 16.33
CA ILE A 50 9.63 13.48 16.56
C ILE A 50 9.86 14.53 17.66
N VAL A 51 9.13 15.64 17.61
CA VAL A 51 9.18 16.69 18.64
C VAL A 51 8.84 16.12 20.03
N LYS A 52 7.76 15.33 20.13
CA LYS A 52 7.38 14.68 21.40
C LYS A 52 8.43 13.70 21.91
N LEU A 53 9.16 13.02 21.02
CA LEU A 53 10.27 12.16 21.40
C LEU A 53 11.38 12.98 22.07
N PHE A 54 11.79 14.11 21.49
CA PHE A 54 12.82 14.97 22.07
C PHE A 54 12.38 15.65 23.36
N ASP A 55 11.12 16.08 23.46
CA ASP A 55 10.54 16.57 24.72
C ASP A 55 10.62 15.50 25.83
N SER A 56 10.32 14.24 25.49
CA SER A 56 10.43 13.13 26.43
C SER A 56 11.88 12.86 26.86
N LEU A 57 12.87 13.04 25.96
CA LEU A 57 14.29 12.94 26.31
C LEU A 57 14.70 14.03 27.30
N LEU A 58 14.30 15.28 27.04
CA LEU A 58 14.62 16.43 27.87
C LEU A 58 14.04 16.28 29.29
N ARG A 59 12.78 15.83 29.38
CA ARG A 59 12.07 15.63 30.66
C ARG A 59 12.43 14.33 31.37
N GLY A 60 13.24 13.46 30.75
CA GLY A 60 13.58 12.14 31.29
C GLY A 60 12.41 11.15 31.32
N PHE A 61 11.36 11.38 30.53
CA PHE A 61 10.22 10.49 30.44
C PHE A 61 10.58 9.20 29.68
N PRO A 62 9.98 8.04 30.04
CA PRO A 62 10.28 6.79 29.36
C PRO A 62 9.78 6.81 27.90
N ILE A 63 10.70 6.71 26.94
CA ILE A 63 10.39 6.67 25.50
C ILE A 63 10.10 5.24 24.99
N GLY A 64 9.86 4.30 25.90
CA GLY A 64 9.76 2.86 25.62
C GLY A 64 11.12 2.16 25.51
N ASN A 65 11.09 0.87 25.21
CA ASN A 65 12.27 0.01 25.10
C ASN A 65 12.66 -0.27 23.63
N LEU A 66 13.87 -0.74 23.36
CA LEU A 66 14.28 -1.31 22.08
C LEU A 66 14.24 -2.83 22.19
N LEU A 67 13.66 -3.49 21.18
CA LEU A 67 13.73 -4.94 21.07
C LEU A 67 14.69 -5.29 19.93
N LEU A 68 15.79 -5.96 20.29
CA LEU A 68 16.84 -6.40 19.37
C LEU A 68 16.88 -7.92 19.31
N TRP A 69 17.16 -8.46 18.14
CA TRP A 69 17.30 -9.90 17.93
C TRP A 69 18.69 -10.23 17.43
N ARG A 70 19.37 -11.16 18.09
CA ARG A 70 20.75 -11.53 17.76
C ARG A 70 20.78 -12.71 16.78
N ARG A 71 21.27 -12.49 15.55
CA ARG A 71 21.38 -13.52 14.50
C ARG A 71 22.54 -13.23 13.52
N PRO A 72 23.13 -14.26 12.86
CA PRO A 72 23.98 -14.04 11.70
C PRO A 72 23.32 -13.17 10.63
N ALA A 73 24.08 -12.31 9.96
CA ALA A 73 23.60 -11.48 8.86
C ALA A 73 24.69 -11.27 7.80
N PRO A 74 24.35 -11.36 6.50
CA PRO A 74 25.29 -11.07 5.43
C PRO A 74 25.67 -9.57 5.39
N ALA A 75 26.70 -9.24 4.61
CA ALA A 75 27.05 -7.86 4.33
C ALA A 75 25.90 -7.15 3.60
N GLN A 76 25.49 -5.97 4.08
CA GLN A 76 24.38 -5.21 3.50
C GLN A 76 24.61 -3.71 3.68
N ARG A 77 24.21 -2.91 2.68
CA ARG A 77 24.12 -1.45 2.82
C ARG A 77 22.76 -1.08 3.41
N LEU A 78 22.77 -0.55 4.63
CA LEU A 78 21.57 -0.16 5.36
C LEU A 78 21.28 1.32 5.13
N GLN A 79 20.00 1.67 5.01
CA GLN A 79 19.53 3.05 5.05
C GLN A 79 18.82 3.27 6.40
N VAL A 80 19.34 4.17 7.22
CA VAL A 80 18.75 4.55 8.52
C VAL A 80 18.46 6.04 8.49
N GLY A 81 17.23 6.40 8.08
CA GLY A 81 16.89 7.80 7.79
C GLY A 81 17.76 8.33 6.64
N PRO A 82 18.46 9.47 6.79
CA PRO A 82 19.31 10.03 5.74
C PRO A 82 20.71 9.37 5.64
N LEU A 83 21.04 8.43 6.53
CA LEU A 83 22.38 7.82 6.58
C LEU A 83 22.43 6.47 5.88
N SER A 84 23.38 6.34 4.96
CA SER A 84 23.74 5.07 4.32
C SER A 84 24.95 4.45 5.04
N ILE A 85 24.77 3.26 5.61
CA ILE A 85 25.79 2.58 6.41
C ILE A 85 26.14 1.25 5.72
N ALA A 86 27.41 1.05 5.41
CA ALA A 86 27.92 -0.25 4.98
C ALA A 86 28.08 -1.15 6.22
N ALA A 87 27.13 -2.07 6.42
CA ALA A 87 27.19 -3.02 7.53
C ALA A 87 27.86 -4.32 7.05
N PRO A 88 29.06 -4.68 7.54
CA PRO A 88 29.78 -5.89 7.12
C PRO A 88 29.01 -7.16 7.52
N GLU A 89 29.45 -8.30 6.99
CA GLU A 89 28.96 -9.60 7.45
C GLU A 89 29.28 -9.80 8.93
N SER A 90 28.33 -10.35 9.67
CA SER A 90 28.49 -10.61 11.10
C SER A 90 27.76 -11.87 11.51
N ALA A 91 28.48 -12.78 12.20
CA ALA A 91 27.90 -13.98 12.78
C ALA A 91 26.94 -13.70 13.96
N SER A 92 26.90 -12.47 14.46
CA SER A 92 26.07 -12.06 15.61
C SER A 92 25.63 -10.60 15.45
N ALA A 93 24.88 -10.31 14.39
CA ALA A 93 24.26 -9.00 14.20
C ALA A 93 23.03 -8.81 15.10
N LEU A 94 22.73 -7.56 15.44
CA LEU A 94 21.56 -7.18 16.22
C LEU A 94 20.50 -6.58 15.29
N TRP A 95 19.44 -7.34 15.02
CA TRP A 95 18.32 -6.93 14.19
C TRP A 95 17.32 -6.10 15.01
N VAL A 96 16.98 -4.90 14.56
CA VAL A 96 16.01 -4.05 15.26
C VAL A 96 14.59 -4.53 14.98
N VAL A 97 13.96 -5.15 15.97
CA VAL A 97 12.60 -5.68 15.89
C VAL A 97 11.59 -4.58 16.22
N ASP A 98 11.81 -3.85 17.34
CA ASP A 98 11.00 -2.71 17.77
C ASP A 98 11.84 -1.47 18.06
N GLY A 99 11.23 -0.29 17.94
CA GLY A 99 11.88 1.00 18.17
C GLY A 99 12.55 1.60 16.94
N GLN A 100 12.30 1.03 15.75
CA GLN A 100 12.85 1.50 14.48
C GLN A 100 12.57 2.99 14.21
N GLN A 101 11.32 3.46 14.42
CA GLN A 101 10.97 4.86 14.19
C GLN A 101 11.70 5.81 15.15
N ARG A 102 11.92 5.39 16.40
CA ARG A 102 12.67 6.14 17.42
C ARG A 102 14.15 6.23 17.03
N ILE A 103 14.75 5.11 16.63
CA ILE A 103 16.14 5.08 16.15
C ILE A 103 16.31 5.97 14.93
N VAL A 104 15.44 5.85 13.92
CA VAL A 104 15.52 6.67 12.70
C VAL A 104 15.35 8.16 13.02
N SER A 105 14.43 8.52 13.91
CA SER A 105 14.22 9.93 14.33
C SER A 105 15.44 10.49 15.06
N LEU A 106 16.00 9.74 16.01
CA LEU A 106 17.20 10.13 16.75
C LEU A 106 18.39 10.28 15.79
N VAL A 107 18.63 9.29 14.94
CA VAL A 107 19.73 9.30 13.98
C VAL A 107 19.58 10.46 12.99
N GLY A 108 18.41 10.64 12.40
CA GLY A 108 18.14 11.71 11.45
C GLY A 108 18.35 13.10 12.05
N ALA A 109 17.77 13.36 13.22
CA ALA A 109 17.84 14.67 13.86
C ALA A 109 19.22 14.96 14.50
N LEU A 110 19.88 13.97 15.10
CA LEU A 110 21.16 14.20 15.78
C LEU A 110 22.37 14.27 14.83
N THR A 111 22.29 13.67 13.64
CA THR A 111 23.42 13.64 12.70
C THR A 111 23.31 14.68 11.59
N GLN A 112 22.11 15.05 11.15
CA GLN A 112 21.90 15.93 10.00
C GLN A 112 20.78 16.98 10.19
N ALA A 113 20.44 17.41 11.42
CA ALA A 113 19.35 18.39 11.63
C ALA A 113 19.45 19.67 10.76
N ASN A 114 20.65 20.14 10.41
CA ASN A 114 20.81 21.35 9.59
C ASN A 114 20.90 21.09 8.09
N GLN A 115 21.11 19.83 7.68
CA GLN A 115 21.37 19.42 6.29
C GLN A 115 20.40 18.32 5.81
N SER A 116 19.41 17.96 6.62
CA SER A 116 18.45 16.91 6.32
C SER A 116 17.61 17.28 5.10
N VAL A 117 17.54 16.36 4.14
CA VAL A 117 16.66 16.45 2.96
C VAL A 117 15.18 16.44 3.37
N ASP A 118 14.86 15.77 4.48
CA ASP A 118 13.51 15.73 5.05
C ASP A 118 13.38 16.75 6.20
N PRO A 119 12.48 17.76 6.09
CA PRO A 119 12.31 18.80 7.10
C PRO A 119 11.85 18.26 8.46
N ARG A 120 11.27 17.06 8.52
CA ARG A 120 10.82 16.43 9.77
C ARG A 120 11.97 16.19 10.75
N PHE A 121 13.20 15.99 10.26
CA PHE A 121 14.38 15.77 11.10
C PHE A 121 15.12 17.07 11.46
N ARG A 122 14.69 18.23 10.95
CA ARG A 122 15.28 19.55 11.29
C ARG A 122 14.77 20.06 12.64
N VAL A 123 15.09 19.33 13.70
CA VAL A 123 14.61 19.58 15.07
C VAL A 123 15.52 20.58 15.78
N HIS A 124 14.92 21.57 16.43
CA HIS A 124 15.60 22.59 17.22
C HIS A 124 14.95 22.70 18.61
N LEU A 125 15.75 23.05 19.61
CA LEU A 125 15.29 23.46 20.94
C LEU A 125 15.22 24.98 20.97
N ASP A 126 14.07 25.53 21.30
CA ASP A 126 13.93 26.95 21.60
C ASP A 126 14.43 27.24 23.02
N LEU A 127 15.46 28.07 23.14
CA LEU A 127 16.02 28.44 24.43
C LEU A 127 15.16 29.46 25.20
N ASP A 128 14.21 30.14 24.54
CA ASP A 128 13.30 31.08 25.20
C ASP A 128 12.14 30.36 25.90
N THR A 129 11.64 29.28 25.30
CA THR A 129 10.45 28.55 25.77
C THR A 129 10.77 27.18 26.35
N GLY A 130 11.91 26.58 25.99
CA GLY A 130 12.24 25.19 26.31
C GLY A 130 11.50 24.15 25.48
N GLU A 131 10.80 24.56 24.42
CA GLU A 131 10.05 23.67 23.54
C GLU A 131 10.86 23.24 22.32
N PHE A 132 10.54 22.07 21.77
CA PHE A 132 11.15 21.58 20.53
C PHE A 132 10.27 21.92 19.31
N HIS A 133 10.91 22.34 18.23
CA HIS A 133 10.23 22.67 16.97
C HIS A 133 10.97 22.09 15.76
N THR A 134 10.24 21.96 14.64
CA THR A 134 10.83 21.61 13.34
C THR A 134 10.80 22.81 12.41
N ALA A 135 11.80 22.92 11.54
CA ALA A 135 11.88 23.99 10.54
C ALA A 135 11.78 23.44 9.11
N GLY A 136 10.90 24.01 8.29
CA GLY A 136 10.79 23.66 6.87
C GLY A 136 12.07 23.97 6.10
N SER A 137 12.34 23.29 4.98
CA SER A 137 13.64 23.37 4.27
C SER A 137 14.07 24.77 3.82
N ARG A 138 13.11 25.69 3.61
CA ARG A 138 13.38 27.10 3.24
C ARG A 138 13.21 28.09 4.41
N GLN A 139 12.83 27.61 5.58
CA GLN A 139 12.67 28.44 6.77
C GLN A 139 14.01 28.59 7.49
N GLN A 140 14.31 29.83 7.87
CA GLN A 140 15.43 30.16 8.72
C GLN A 140 14.95 30.14 10.18
N PRO A 141 15.47 29.22 11.03
CA PRO A 141 15.09 29.17 12.43
C PRO A 141 15.42 30.49 13.16
N PRO A 142 14.61 30.91 14.14
CA PRO A 142 14.96 32.00 15.05
C PRO A 142 16.34 31.80 15.69
N ARG A 143 17.01 32.89 16.05
CA ARG A 143 18.35 32.82 16.67
C ARG A 143 18.38 32.07 18.00
N SER A 144 17.28 32.07 18.75
CA SER A 144 17.12 31.35 20.03
C SER A 144 16.97 29.83 19.85
N TRP A 145 16.83 29.35 18.61
CA TRP A 145 16.65 27.93 18.33
C TRP A 145 17.99 27.24 18.10
N VAL A 146 18.41 26.39 19.04
CA VAL A 146 19.62 25.59 18.91
C VAL A 146 19.29 24.25 18.23
N PRO A 147 19.98 23.86 17.14
CA PRO A 147 19.79 22.56 16.51
C PRO A 147 20.14 21.41 17.47
N VAL A 148 19.30 20.37 17.54
CA VAL A 148 19.55 19.24 18.46
C VAL A 148 20.81 18.46 18.13
N SER A 149 21.26 18.47 16.86
CA SER A 149 22.55 17.90 16.45
C SER A 149 23.73 18.56 17.13
N SER A 150 23.66 19.87 17.42
CA SER A 150 24.70 20.61 18.11
C SER A 150 24.80 20.22 19.59
N LEU A 151 23.70 19.74 20.19
CA LEU A 151 23.65 19.31 21.60
C LEU A 151 24.36 17.97 21.85
N LEU A 152 24.62 17.18 20.79
CA LEU A 152 25.31 15.90 20.89
C LEU A 152 26.82 16.05 21.07
N ASP A 153 27.43 17.06 20.44
CA ASP A 153 28.88 17.30 20.45
C ASP A 153 29.20 18.52 21.31
N THR A 154 29.92 18.28 22.42
CA THR A 154 30.29 19.32 23.38
C THR A 154 31.13 20.44 22.75
N ALA A 155 32.05 20.13 21.83
CA ALA A 155 32.88 21.14 21.19
C ALA A 155 32.09 21.97 20.16
N VAL A 156 31.07 21.39 19.53
CA VAL A 156 30.14 22.13 18.66
C VAL A 156 29.23 23.03 19.50
N LEU A 157 28.66 22.53 20.59
CA LEU A 157 27.80 23.32 21.47
C LEU A 157 28.54 24.51 22.09
N LEU A 158 29.74 24.28 22.63
CA LEU A 158 30.55 25.35 23.24
C LEU A 158 30.95 26.43 22.23
N ARG A 159 31.24 26.05 20.98
CA ARG A 159 31.48 27.02 19.89
C ARG A 159 30.21 27.82 19.59
N TRP A 160 29.07 27.14 19.43
CA TRP A 160 27.80 27.82 19.19
C TRP A 160 27.43 28.80 20.31
N MET A 161 27.62 28.42 21.58
CA MET A 161 27.38 29.30 22.72
C MET A 161 28.32 30.51 22.72
N ARG A 162 29.61 30.30 22.40
CA ARG A 162 30.59 31.38 22.30
C ARG A 162 30.25 32.36 21.18
N ASP A 163 29.89 31.85 20.01
CA ASP A 163 29.55 32.68 18.84
C ASP A 163 28.25 33.50 19.07
N ASN A 164 27.43 33.07 20.04
CA ASN A 164 26.16 33.72 20.40
C ASN A 164 26.18 34.39 21.79
N SER A 165 27.36 34.56 22.40
CA SER A 165 27.48 35.08 23.76
C SER A 165 26.99 36.52 23.93
N GLY A 166 26.86 37.28 22.84
CA GLY A 166 26.39 38.67 22.85
C GLY A 166 24.90 38.85 23.16
N TRP A 167 24.11 37.78 23.12
CA TRP A 167 22.66 37.84 23.40
C TRP A 167 22.15 36.68 24.26
N LEU A 168 22.94 35.62 24.47
CA LEU A 168 22.58 34.51 25.35
C LEU A 168 22.58 34.95 26.82
N THR A 169 21.56 34.51 27.55
CA THR A 169 21.40 34.74 28.99
C THR A 169 21.78 33.49 29.78
N GLU A 170 22.11 33.66 31.07
CA GLU A 170 22.43 32.54 31.97
C GLU A 170 21.34 31.43 32.01
N PRO A 171 20.02 31.75 32.05
CA PRO A 171 18.99 30.72 31.96
C PRO A 171 19.01 29.93 30.65
N GLN A 172 19.27 30.59 29.51
CA GLN A 172 19.34 29.93 28.20
C GLN A 172 20.58 29.04 28.09
N LEU A 173 21.72 29.47 28.63
CA LEU A 173 22.94 28.66 28.72
C LEU A 173 22.69 27.40 29.58
N THR A 174 22.06 27.60 30.74
CA THR A 174 21.68 26.51 31.65
C THR A 174 20.75 25.50 30.97
N LEU A 175 19.74 25.98 30.24
CA LEU A 175 18.80 25.12 29.51
C LEU A 175 19.50 24.34 28.38
N ALA A 176 20.39 24.98 27.63
CA ALA A 176 21.16 24.30 26.59
C ALA A 176 22.06 23.19 27.17
N ASP A 177 22.72 23.45 28.30
CA ASP A 177 23.52 22.44 29.01
C ASP A 177 22.67 21.29 29.56
N GLN A 178 21.51 21.60 30.15
CA GLN A 178 20.55 20.60 30.64
C GLN A 178 20.05 19.71 29.49
N ALA A 179 19.68 20.31 28.35
CA ALA A 179 19.23 19.57 27.18
C ALA A 179 20.35 18.71 26.57
N ALA A 180 21.56 19.25 26.48
CA ALA A 180 22.72 18.50 26.02
C ALA A 180 23.04 17.33 26.94
N LYS A 181 22.93 17.52 28.26
CA LYS A 181 23.10 16.44 29.24
C LYS A 181 22.00 15.39 29.08
N ALA A 182 20.74 15.80 29.05
CA ALA A 182 19.60 14.92 28.90
C ALA A 182 19.73 14.03 27.66
N ILE A 183 20.01 14.62 26.49
CA ILE A 183 20.17 13.88 25.22
C ILE A 183 21.38 12.94 25.24
N ARG A 184 22.53 13.39 25.78
CA ARG A 184 23.77 12.59 25.82
C ARG A 184 23.72 11.47 26.86
N GLU A 185 23.02 11.65 27.97
CA GLU A 185 23.03 10.66 29.06
C GLU A 185 21.80 9.76 29.06
N TYR A 186 20.76 10.09 28.29
CA TYR A 186 19.52 9.32 28.24
C TYR A 186 19.80 7.85 27.96
N GLN A 187 19.29 6.92 28.78
CA GLN A 187 19.49 5.49 28.54
C GLN A 187 18.22 4.85 28.00
N ILE A 188 18.31 4.15 26.87
CA ILE A 188 17.16 3.46 26.30
C ILE A 188 17.20 1.99 26.75
N PRO A 189 16.19 1.52 27.52
CA PRO A 189 16.10 0.12 27.90
C PRO A 189 16.09 -0.77 26.65
N THR A 190 16.97 -1.77 26.58
CA THR A 190 17.13 -2.61 25.40
C THR A 190 17.04 -4.08 25.79
N TYR A 191 16.17 -4.82 25.11
CA TYR A 191 16.01 -6.27 25.27
C TYR A 191 16.65 -6.97 24.08
N VAL A 192 17.64 -7.81 24.34
CA VAL A 192 18.32 -8.61 23.31
C VAL A 192 17.86 -10.05 23.42
N VAL A 193 17.08 -10.50 22.44
CA VAL A 193 16.66 -11.89 22.34
C VAL A 193 17.72 -12.67 21.58
N SER A 194 18.17 -13.77 22.18
CA SER A 194 19.21 -14.65 21.64
C SER A 194 18.68 -16.06 21.35
N SER A 195 17.42 -16.14 20.89
CA SER A 195 16.77 -17.40 20.53
C SER A 195 16.88 -17.65 19.04
N GLY A 196 17.09 -18.92 18.66
CA GLY A 196 16.91 -19.39 17.28
C GLY A 196 15.44 -19.60 16.90
N ASP A 197 14.54 -19.60 17.89
CA ASP A 197 13.09 -19.71 17.70
C ASP A 197 12.48 -18.32 17.44
N GLU A 198 12.10 -18.10 16.18
CA GLU A 198 11.48 -16.88 15.69
C GLU A 198 10.06 -16.67 16.24
N SER A 199 9.37 -17.75 16.62
CA SER A 199 7.97 -17.68 17.08
C SER A 199 7.83 -16.99 18.44
N ALA A 200 8.75 -17.25 19.37
CA ALA A 200 8.81 -16.61 20.68
C ALA A 200 9.08 -15.10 20.60
N LEU A 201 9.92 -14.68 19.63
CA LEU A 201 10.21 -13.27 19.41
C LEU A 201 8.97 -12.51 18.91
N LEU A 202 8.22 -13.14 18.01
CA LEU A 202 6.99 -12.59 17.47
C LEU A 202 5.88 -12.49 18.52
N GLU A 203 5.83 -13.40 19.50
CA GLU A 203 4.91 -13.32 20.63
C GLU A 203 5.23 -12.15 21.56
N ILE A 204 6.51 -12.02 21.96
CA ILE A 204 7.00 -10.88 22.76
C ILE A 204 6.66 -9.57 22.04
N PHE A 205 6.95 -9.51 20.74
CA PHE A 205 6.70 -8.32 19.94
C PHE A 205 5.21 -8.02 19.76
N THR A 206 4.36 -9.01 19.47
CA THR A 206 2.91 -8.84 19.30
C THR A 206 2.26 -8.37 20.60
N ARG A 207 2.68 -8.92 21.75
CA ARG A 207 2.22 -8.49 23.07
C ARG A 207 2.67 -7.06 23.38
N MET A 208 3.91 -6.70 23.06
CA MET A 208 4.44 -5.34 23.26
C MET A 208 3.79 -4.28 22.34
N ASN A 209 3.42 -4.65 21.11
CA ASN A 209 2.86 -3.71 20.12
C ASN A 209 1.36 -3.42 20.32
N THR A 210 0.75 -3.92 21.39
CA THR A 210 -0.67 -3.67 21.69
C THR A 210 -0.94 -2.22 22.13
N THR A 211 0.08 -1.50 22.61
CA THR A 211 -0.02 -0.13 23.16
C THR A 211 0.38 0.98 22.16
N GLY A 212 0.93 0.64 20.98
CA GLY A 212 1.39 1.58 19.95
C GLY A 212 0.68 1.44 18.58
N LYS A 213 1.26 2.01 17.50
CA LYS A 213 0.76 1.79 16.11
C LYS A 213 0.99 0.32 15.71
N ARG A 214 -0.04 -0.51 15.95
CA ARG A 214 -0.07 -1.97 15.68
C ARG A 214 0.52 -2.32 14.31
N LEU A 215 1.26 -3.44 14.24
CA LEU A 215 1.59 -4.05 12.94
C LEU A 215 0.31 -4.46 12.20
N THR A 216 0.34 -4.29 10.89
CA THR A 216 -0.65 -4.88 10.00
C THR A 216 -0.34 -6.37 9.79
N LYS A 217 -1.38 -7.16 9.52
CA LYS A 217 -1.28 -8.63 9.37
C LYS A 217 -0.25 -9.04 8.32
N SER A 218 -0.17 -8.29 7.22
CA SER A 218 0.81 -8.48 6.15
C SER A 218 2.25 -8.28 6.59
N GLU A 219 2.51 -7.33 7.49
CA GLU A 219 3.86 -7.08 8.01
C GLU A 219 4.31 -8.20 8.95
N VAL A 220 3.37 -8.78 9.73
CA VAL A 220 3.65 -9.97 10.55
C VAL A 220 3.96 -11.18 9.65
N PHE A 221 3.26 -11.34 8.53
CA PHE A 221 3.48 -12.42 7.57
C PHE A 221 4.86 -12.31 6.91
N GLN A 222 5.23 -11.11 6.46
CA GLN A 222 6.56 -10.87 5.90
C GLN A 222 7.66 -11.18 6.92
N ALA A 223 7.47 -10.78 8.19
CA ALA A 223 8.47 -11.05 9.24
C ALA A 223 8.73 -12.55 9.46
N LEU A 224 7.69 -13.39 9.35
CA LEU A 224 7.79 -14.85 9.54
C LEU A 224 8.43 -15.59 8.35
N HIS A 225 8.45 -14.99 7.16
CA HIS A 225 8.87 -15.68 5.93
C HIS A 225 10.05 -14.99 5.23
N ALA A 226 10.70 -14.00 5.86
CA ALA A 226 11.80 -13.22 5.29
C ALA A 226 13.16 -13.95 5.20
N GLY A 227 13.26 -15.19 5.71
CA GLY A 227 14.52 -15.93 5.85
C GLY A 227 14.93 -16.81 4.66
N ALA A 228 14.04 -17.03 3.68
CA ALA A 228 14.39 -17.75 2.46
C ALA A 228 14.95 -16.78 1.43
N VAL A 229 15.97 -17.19 0.66
CA VAL A 229 16.49 -16.42 -0.48
C VAL A 229 15.32 -16.07 -1.41
N ALA A 230 14.86 -14.82 -1.32
CA ALA A 230 13.58 -14.42 -1.90
C ALA A 230 13.72 -14.26 -3.41
N GLU A 231 13.23 -15.23 -4.16
CA GLU A 231 12.73 -14.97 -5.51
C GLU A 231 11.55 -14.00 -5.40
N ASP A 232 11.36 -13.12 -6.40
CA ASP A 232 10.35 -12.05 -6.35
C ASP A 232 8.97 -12.62 -5.96
N LEU A 233 8.59 -13.79 -6.50
CA LEU A 233 7.28 -14.44 -6.32
C LEU A 233 7.02 -15.06 -4.94
N THR A 234 8.02 -15.17 -4.05
CA THR A 234 7.86 -15.81 -2.72
C THR A 234 7.59 -14.81 -1.61
N THR A 235 7.05 -13.63 -1.93
CA THR A 235 6.73 -12.58 -0.96
C THR A 235 5.38 -11.94 -1.26
N LEU A 236 4.73 -11.35 -0.24
CA LEU A 236 3.48 -10.59 -0.45
C LEU A 236 3.65 -9.45 -1.45
N HIS A 237 4.79 -8.74 -1.36
CA HIS A 237 5.12 -7.64 -2.26
C HIS A 237 5.31 -8.14 -3.70
N GLY A 238 5.96 -9.30 -3.84
CA GLY A 238 6.10 -10.03 -5.09
C GLY A 238 4.80 -10.37 -5.78
N LEU A 239 3.87 -10.98 -5.05
CA LEU A 239 2.50 -11.24 -5.53
C LEU A 239 1.80 -9.93 -5.94
N GLY A 240 2.05 -8.86 -5.19
CA GLY A 240 1.68 -7.48 -5.53
C GLY A 240 2.16 -7.06 -6.92
N ARG A 241 3.47 -7.20 -7.17
CA ARG A 241 4.13 -6.82 -8.41
C ARG A 241 3.79 -7.70 -9.60
N LEU A 242 3.58 -8.99 -9.39
CA LEU A 242 3.12 -9.91 -10.45
C LEU A 242 1.84 -9.40 -11.12
N SER A 243 0.90 -8.88 -10.33
CA SER A 243 -0.35 -8.30 -10.87
C SER A 243 -0.07 -7.09 -11.77
N ALA A 244 0.93 -6.27 -11.42
CA ALA A 244 1.35 -5.11 -12.21
C ALA A 244 2.07 -5.52 -13.51
N GLU A 245 2.93 -6.55 -13.46
CA GLU A 245 3.61 -7.11 -14.63
C GLU A 245 2.62 -7.71 -15.64
N LEU A 246 1.49 -8.24 -15.14
CA LEU A 246 0.35 -8.68 -15.95
C LEU A 246 -0.55 -7.53 -16.42
N GLY A 247 -0.17 -6.26 -16.21
CA GLY A 247 -0.93 -5.08 -16.65
C GLY A 247 -2.23 -4.84 -15.88
N PHE A 248 -2.42 -5.45 -14.71
CA PHE A 248 -3.61 -5.27 -13.86
C PHE A 248 -3.40 -4.22 -12.76
N GLY A 249 -2.18 -3.73 -12.59
CA GLY A 249 -1.79 -2.84 -11.50
C GLY A 249 -1.40 -3.58 -10.22
N THR A 250 -0.65 -2.90 -9.35
CA THR A 250 -0.14 -3.48 -8.11
C THR A 250 -1.27 -3.71 -7.10
N ILE A 251 -1.37 -4.93 -6.57
CA ILE A 251 -2.25 -5.23 -5.43
C ILE A 251 -1.50 -4.97 -4.11
N ASP A 252 -2.22 -4.50 -3.09
CA ASP A 252 -1.61 -4.25 -1.79
C ASP A 252 -1.36 -5.56 -1.01
N ASP A 253 -0.43 -5.51 -0.04
CA ASP A 253 -0.04 -6.69 0.73
C ASP A 253 -1.20 -7.30 1.54
N ARG A 254 -2.26 -6.52 1.85
CA ARG A 254 -3.43 -7.02 2.57
C ARG A 254 -4.28 -7.88 1.64
N LEU A 255 -4.45 -7.46 0.39
CA LEU A 255 -5.16 -8.23 -0.62
C LEU A 255 -4.36 -9.45 -1.05
N ALA A 256 -3.04 -9.34 -1.19
CA ALA A 256 -2.15 -10.47 -1.45
C ALA A 256 -2.27 -11.54 -0.34
N LEU A 257 -2.27 -11.12 0.93
CA LEU A 257 -2.47 -12.04 2.05
C LEU A 257 -3.84 -12.73 2.01
N ARG A 258 -4.91 -12.02 1.63
CA ARG A 258 -6.24 -12.62 1.44
C ARG A 258 -6.26 -13.67 0.33
N CYS A 259 -5.49 -13.47 -0.73
CA CYS A 259 -5.35 -14.45 -1.80
C CYS A 259 -4.67 -15.74 -1.30
N ILE A 260 -3.64 -15.62 -0.46
CA ILE A 260 -2.99 -16.79 0.18
C ILE A 260 -3.97 -17.54 1.08
N LEU A 261 -4.68 -16.83 1.96
CA LEU A 261 -5.64 -17.45 2.88
C LEU A 261 -6.80 -18.11 2.12
N ALA A 262 -7.28 -17.48 1.05
CA ALA A 262 -8.29 -18.06 0.18
C ALA A 262 -7.74 -19.30 -0.53
N PHE A 263 -6.55 -19.24 -1.12
CA PHE A 263 -5.92 -20.36 -1.80
C PHE A 263 -5.90 -21.63 -0.94
N ARG A 264 -5.61 -21.48 0.37
CA ARG A 264 -5.57 -22.59 1.32
C ARG A 264 -6.93 -23.08 1.82
N GLY A 265 -8.00 -22.31 1.65
CA GLY A 265 -9.35 -22.69 2.10
C GLY A 265 -9.64 -22.33 3.56
N GLY A 266 -8.90 -21.36 4.12
CA GLY A 266 -9.14 -20.83 5.47
C GLY A 266 -10.04 -19.59 5.48
N ASP A 267 -10.30 -19.04 6.67
CA ASP A 267 -10.97 -17.74 6.79
C ASP A 267 -10.08 -16.62 6.22
N VAL A 268 -10.51 -16.00 5.11
CA VAL A 268 -9.79 -14.91 4.44
C VAL A 268 -9.64 -13.65 5.29
N PHE A 269 -10.31 -13.56 6.44
CA PHE A 269 -10.16 -12.50 7.43
C PHE A 269 -9.43 -12.93 8.71
N ARG A 270 -8.97 -14.19 8.78
CA ARG A 270 -8.31 -14.79 9.95
C ARG A 270 -7.17 -13.91 10.45
N GLU A 271 -7.04 -13.88 11.77
CA GLU A 271 -6.08 -13.00 12.45
C GLU A 271 -4.76 -13.68 12.79
N ASP A 272 -4.77 -15.00 12.98
CA ASP A 272 -3.61 -15.81 13.33
C ASP A 272 -3.30 -16.82 12.23
N PHE A 273 -2.29 -16.54 11.42
CA PHE A 273 -1.85 -17.37 10.29
C PHE A 273 -0.49 -18.05 10.57
N ARG A 274 0.00 -18.03 11.81
CA ARG A 274 1.31 -18.59 12.18
C ARG A 274 1.38 -20.11 12.05
N GLN A 275 0.22 -20.75 12.08
CA GLN A 275 0.05 -22.20 11.90
C GLN A 275 -0.55 -22.53 10.53
N GLU A 276 -0.49 -21.60 9.57
CA GLU A 276 -1.10 -21.78 8.25
C GLU A 276 -0.30 -22.75 7.37
N PHE A 277 1.01 -22.80 7.58
CA PHE A 277 1.90 -23.80 6.99
C PHE A 277 2.13 -24.92 8.00
N ALA A 278 1.85 -26.15 7.61
CA ALA A 278 2.17 -27.31 8.43
C ALA A 278 3.71 -27.49 8.51
N PRO A 279 4.25 -28.21 9.51
CA PRO A 279 5.69 -28.46 9.66
C PRO A 279 6.38 -29.20 8.47
N GLY A 280 5.63 -29.59 7.44
CA GLY A 280 6.13 -30.18 6.19
C GLY A 280 5.75 -29.42 4.91
N ASP A 281 5.05 -28.28 5.02
CA ASP A 281 4.78 -27.43 3.86
C ASP A 281 6.06 -26.64 3.52
N ASP A 282 6.40 -26.52 2.22
CA ASP A 282 7.37 -25.52 1.75
C ASP A 282 6.61 -24.21 1.44
N PRO A 283 6.75 -23.16 2.28
CA PRO A 283 6.04 -21.90 2.04
C PRO A 283 6.42 -21.25 0.71
N ALA A 284 7.66 -21.44 0.22
CA ALA A 284 8.10 -20.86 -1.03
C ALA A 284 7.43 -21.55 -2.23
N GLU A 285 7.22 -22.86 -2.18
CA GLU A 285 6.45 -23.60 -3.18
C GLU A 285 4.98 -23.18 -3.19
N VAL A 286 4.33 -23.11 -2.02
CA VAL A 286 2.93 -22.68 -1.92
C VAL A 286 2.76 -21.25 -2.45
N LEU A 287 3.69 -20.34 -2.15
CA LEU A 287 3.63 -18.96 -2.66
C LEU A 287 3.80 -18.91 -4.19
N ARG A 288 4.61 -19.81 -4.78
CA ARG A 288 4.69 -19.95 -6.24
C ARG A 288 3.38 -20.48 -6.84
N GLU A 289 2.72 -21.43 -6.20
CA GLU A 289 1.39 -21.89 -6.65
C GLU A 289 0.33 -20.77 -6.53
N VAL A 290 0.35 -20.00 -5.44
CA VAL A 290 -0.51 -18.82 -5.25
C VAL A 290 -0.25 -17.80 -6.36
N ALA A 291 1.02 -17.55 -6.70
CA ALA A 291 1.39 -16.68 -7.81
C ALA A 291 0.79 -17.16 -9.14
N GLY A 292 0.85 -18.46 -9.43
CA GLY A 292 0.21 -19.06 -10.60
C GLY A 292 -1.30 -18.81 -10.63
N ALA A 293 -2.00 -19.18 -9.56
CA ALA A 293 -3.45 -19.01 -9.46
C ALA A 293 -3.89 -17.53 -9.50
N LEU A 294 -3.11 -16.64 -8.89
CA LEU A 294 -3.30 -15.20 -8.97
C LEU A 294 -3.16 -14.70 -10.40
N GLY A 295 -2.14 -15.16 -11.13
CA GLY A 295 -1.93 -14.81 -12.52
C GLY A 295 -3.11 -15.22 -13.41
N ASP A 296 -3.62 -16.43 -13.23
CA ASP A 296 -4.79 -16.93 -13.97
C ASP A 296 -6.06 -16.15 -13.63
N ALA A 297 -6.30 -15.88 -12.35
CA ALA A 297 -7.42 -15.05 -11.90
C ALA A 297 -7.36 -13.64 -12.50
N VAL A 298 -6.18 -13.02 -12.53
CA VAL A 298 -5.96 -11.70 -13.14
C VAL A 298 -6.24 -11.74 -14.65
N ARG A 299 -5.72 -12.74 -15.37
CA ARG A 299 -5.98 -12.87 -16.82
C ARG A 299 -7.47 -13.07 -17.11
N PHE A 300 -8.17 -13.86 -16.30
CA PHE A 300 -9.61 -14.03 -16.42
C PHE A 300 -10.38 -12.73 -16.14
N LEU A 301 -10.03 -11.98 -15.10
CA LEU A 301 -10.69 -10.68 -14.81
C LEU A 301 -10.47 -9.66 -15.94
N ARG A 302 -9.27 -9.62 -16.53
CA ARG A 302 -8.96 -8.72 -17.66
C ARG A 302 -9.69 -9.12 -18.94
N GLY A 303 -9.52 -10.37 -19.37
CA GLY A 303 -10.06 -10.86 -20.64
C GLY A 303 -11.52 -11.27 -20.57
N GLY A 304 -11.86 -12.15 -19.63
CA GLY A 304 -13.21 -12.73 -19.49
C GLY A 304 -14.22 -11.78 -18.86
N CYS A 305 -13.80 -10.95 -17.90
CA CYS A 305 -14.71 -10.01 -17.22
C CYS A 305 -14.63 -8.57 -17.75
N GLY A 306 -13.70 -8.24 -18.65
CA GLY A 306 -13.53 -6.89 -19.17
C GLY A 306 -13.08 -5.86 -18.13
N ILE A 307 -12.40 -6.30 -17.06
CA ILE A 307 -11.89 -5.42 -15.99
C ILE A 307 -10.37 -5.28 -16.18
N PRO A 308 -9.87 -4.23 -16.85
CA PRO A 308 -8.48 -4.18 -17.28
C PRO A 308 -7.48 -3.93 -16.14
N HIS A 309 -7.94 -3.42 -14.98
CA HIS A 309 -7.07 -2.96 -13.89
C HIS A 309 -7.75 -3.04 -12.50
N ILE A 310 -6.99 -3.28 -11.43
CA ILE A 310 -7.46 -3.46 -10.05
C ILE A 310 -8.25 -2.26 -9.52
N LYS A 311 -7.86 -1.04 -9.89
CA LYS A 311 -8.59 0.18 -9.49
C LYS A 311 -10.00 0.26 -10.07
N LEU A 312 -10.28 -0.45 -11.18
CA LEU A 312 -11.63 -0.57 -11.76
C LEU A 312 -12.42 -1.74 -11.19
N LEU A 313 -11.78 -2.68 -10.47
CA LEU A 313 -12.50 -3.76 -9.79
C LEU A 313 -13.40 -3.14 -8.70
N PRO A 314 -14.74 -3.26 -8.79
CA PRO A 314 -15.65 -2.57 -7.87
C PRO A 314 -15.38 -2.96 -6.42
N TYR A 315 -15.18 -4.25 -6.18
CA TYR A 315 -14.86 -4.83 -4.89
C TYR A 315 -13.67 -5.79 -4.99
N SER A 316 -12.60 -5.51 -4.24
CA SER A 316 -11.35 -6.27 -4.32
C SER A 316 -11.43 -7.70 -3.80
N HIS A 317 -12.45 -8.05 -3.00
CA HIS A 317 -12.61 -9.42 -2.48
C HIS A 317 -12.94 -10.45 -3.56
N VAL A 318 -13.35 -10.00 -4.76
CA VAL A 318 -13.51 -10.87 -5.93
C VAL A 318 -12.23 -11.65 -6.22
N LEU A 319 -11.06 -11.00 -6.05
CA LEU A 319 -9.78 -11.60 -6.41
C LEU A 319 -9.42 -12.82 -5.53
N PRO A 320 -9.47 -12.77 -4.19
CA PRO A 320 -9.35 -13.97 -3.35
C PRO A 320 -10.29 -15.12 -3.72
N THR A 321 -11.56 -14.83 -4.02
CA THR A 321 -12.53 -15.87 -4.44
C THR A 321 -12.13 -16.50 -5.78
N MET A 322 -11.64 -15.71 -6.74
CA MET A 322 -11.13 -16.24 -8.01
C MET A 322 -9.85 -17.07 -7.82
N VAL A 323 -8.97 -16.66 -6.91
CA VAL A 323 -7.76 -17.45 -6.57
C VAL A 323 -8.16 -18.81 -5.97
N ARG A 324 -9.14 -18.85 -5.06
CA ARG A 324 -9.68 -20.11 -4.54
C ARG A 324 -10.27 -20.96 -5.66
N PHE A 325 -11.05 -20.35 -6.55
CA PHE A 325 -11.66 -21.03 -7.70
C PHE A 325 -10.59 -21.68 -8.56
N VAL A 326 -9.60 -20.92 -9.01
CA VAL A 326 -8.53 -21.44 -9.87
C VAL A 326 -7.77 -22.57 -9.18
N ARG A 327 -7.52 -22.46 -7.87
CA ARG A 327 -6.83 -23.51 -7.13
C ARG A 327 -7.57 -24.85 -7.13
N LEU A 328 -8.90 -24.83 -7.02
CA LEU A 328 -9.70 -26.05 -6.97
C LEU A 328 -10.07 -26.59 -8.35
N HIS A 329 -10.28 -25.69 -9.31
CA HIS A 329 -10.98 -25.98 -10.55
C HIS A 329 -10.17 -25.69 -11.81
N GLY A 330 -9.00 -25.08 -11.68
CA GLY A 330 -8.22 -24.56 -12.80
C GLY A 330 -8.81 -23.27 -13.39
N VAL A 331 -8.29 -22.87 -14.55
CA VAL A 331 -8.72 -21.65 -15.24
C VAL A 331 -10.21 -21.77 -15.63
N PRO A 332 -11.04 -20.74 -15.38
CA PRO A 332 -12.42 -20.75 -15.85
C PRO A 332 -12.52 -20.86 -17.37
N GLU A 333 -13.24 -21.87 -17.84
CA GLU A 333 -13.50 -22.05 -19.27
C GLU A 333 -14.98 -22.24 -19.57
N HIS A 334 -15.34 -22.07 -20.84
CA HIS A 334 -16.66 -22.39 -21.38
C HIS A 334 -17.81 -21.80 -20.54
N ARG A 335 -18.75 -22.65 -20.12
CA ARG A 335 -19.93 -22.27 -19.34
C ARG A 335 -19.55 -21.71 -17.97
N CYS A 336 -18.53 -22.26 -17.33
CA CYS A 336 -18.07 -21.80 -16.03
C CYS A 336 -17.53 -20.35 -16.12
N ALA A 337 -16.72 -20.05 -17.14
CA ALA A 337 -16.29 -18.69 -17.42
C ALA A 337 -17.46 -17.72 -17.59
N THR A 338 -18.53 -18.12 -18.30
CA THR A 338 -19.74 -17.30 -18.43
C THR A 338 -20.39 -17.02 -17.07
N LEU A 339 -20.58 -18.06 -16.23
CA LEU A 339 -21.24 -17.91 -14.93
C LEU A 339 -20.41 -17.06 -13.97
N LEU A 340 -19.08 -17.21 -13.96
CA LEU A 340 -18.20 -16.41 -13.12
C LEU A 340 -18.16 -14.94 -13.56
N ARG A 341 -18.15 -14.67 -14.87
CA ARG A 341 -18.30 -13.29 -15.39
C ARG A 341 -19.60 -12.67 -14.91
N ARG A 342 -20.73 -13.39 -15.04
CA ARG A 342 -22.03 -12.94 -14.52
C ARG A 342 -21.94 -12.69 -13.01
N TRP A 343 -21.32 -13.58 -12.25
CA TRP A 343 -21.17 -13.41 -10.80
C TRP A 343 -20.40 -12.13 -10.45
N VAL A 344 -19.28 -11.84 -11.12
CA VAL A 344 -18.50 -10.61 -10.89
C VAL A 344 -19.37 -9.36 -11.12
N TRP A 345 -20.08 -9.30 -12.25
CA TRP A 345 -20.86 -8.13 -12.63
C TRP A 345 -22.16 -7.98 -11.84
N ARG A 346 -22.89 -9.07 -11.62
CA ARG A 346 -24.10 -9.07 -10.79
C ARG A 346 -23.77 -8.71 -9.34
N SER A 347 -22.64 -9.20 -8.80
CA SER A 347 -22.16 -8.83 -7.46
C SER A 347 -21.78 -7.34 -7.38
N ALA A 348 -21.15 -6.81 -8.42
CA ALA A 348 -20.81 -5.38 -8.48
C ALA A 348 -22.07 -4.50 -8.42
N VAL A 349 -23.09 -4.83 -9.23
CA VAL A 349 -24.37 -4.13 -9.23
C VAL A 349 -25.09 -4.29 -7.88
N ALA A 350 -25.23 -5.52 -7.38
CA ALA A 350 -25.90 -5.77 -6.10
C ALA A 350 -25.23 -5.02 -4.94
N GLY A 351 -23.89 -5.01 -4.89
CA GLY A 351 -23.13 -4.29 -3.88
C GLY A 351 -23.38 -2.78 -3.86
N THR A 352 -23.59 -2.16 -5.04
CA THR A 352 -23.93 -0.72 -5.11
C THR A 352 -25.30 -0.41 -4.51
N ARG A 353 -26.26 -1.33 -4.63
CA ARG A 353 -27.62 -1.18 -4.09
C ARG A 353 -27.68 -1.50 -2.59
N ALA A 354 -26.94 -2.52 -2.17
CA ALA A 354 -26.88 -2.98 -0.77
C ALA A 354 -25.97 -2.12 0.14
N ARG A 355 -25.40 -1.01 -0.37
CA ARG A 355 -24.41 -0.16 0.32
C ARG A 355 -23.15 -0.93 0.79
N GLY A 356 -22.74 -1.95 0.04
CA GLY A 356 -21.55 -2.75 0.32
C GLY A 356 -21.84 -4.26 0.41
N ILE A 357 -20.79 -5.02 0.69
CA ILE A 357 -20.83 -6.48 0.86
C ILE A 357 -20.23 -6.79 2.23
N SER A 358 -20.93 -7.57 3.05
CA SER A 358 -20.50 -7.84 4.42
C SER A 358 -19.34 -8.84 4.47
N VAL A 359 -18.59 -8.86 5.57
CA VAL A 359 -17.52 -9.85 5.81
C VAL A 359 -18.07 -11.28 5.79
N ALA A 360 -19.29 -11.49 6.30
CA ALA A 360 -19.96 -12.78 6.29
C ALA A 360 -20.26 -13.24 4.86
N ASP A 361 -20.74 -12.33 4.00
CA ASP A 361 -21.01 -12.65 2.59
C ASP A 361 -19.73 -13.04 1.85
N ILE A 362 -18.63 -12.32 2.09
CA ILE A 362 -17.33 -12.63 1.47
C ILE A 362 -16.84 -14.03 1.89
N ARG A 363 -16.95 -14.38 3.19
CA ARG A 363 -16.62 -15.72 3.68
C ARG A 363 -17.48 -16.79 3.02
N ASN A 364 -18.79 -16.55 2.94
CA ASN A 364 -19.74 -17.47 2.32
C ASN A 364 -19.48 -17.64 0.82
N GLN A 365 -19.00 -16.61 0.12
CA GLN A 365 -18.61 -16.70 -1.29
C GLN A 365 -17.37 -17.56 -1.47
N VAL A 366 -16.30 -17.36 -0.68
CA VAL A 366 -15.09 -18.18 -0.78
C VAL A 366 -15.40 -19.65 -0.48
N ALA A 367 -16.20 -19.92 0.56
CA ALA A 367 -16.63 -21.27 0.90
C ALA A 367 -17.56 -21.91 -0.14
N ALA A 368 -18.32 -21.12 -0.91
CA ALA A 368 -19.21 -21.64 -1.95
C ALA A 368 -18.45 -22.30 -3.12
N VAL A 369 -17.16 -22.01 -3.25
CA VAL A 369 -16.30 -22.58 -4.28
C VAL A 369 -15.78 -23.98 -3.91
N ASP A 370 -15.88 -24.36 -2.63
CA ASP A 370 -15.43 -25.64 -2.07
C ASP A 370 -16.41 -26.78 -2.37
N VAL A 371 -16.69 -26.98 -3.65
CA VAL A 371 -17.47 -28.11 -4.18
C VAL A 371 -16.65 -28.85 -5.24
N PRO A 372 -16.92 -30.14 -5.53
CA PRO A 372 -16.09 -30.92 -6.45
C PRO A 372 -16.15 -30.47 -7.92
N ASP A 373 -17.29 -29.89 -8.34
CA ASP A 373 -17.55 -29.57 -9.74
C ASP A 373 -17.44 -28.05 -10.00
N PRO A 374 -16.70 -27.63 -11.04
CA PRO A 374 -16.45 -26.21 -11.34
C PRO A 374 -17.70 -25.43 -11.75
N LEU A 375 -18.67 -26.10 -12.39
CA LEU A 375 -19.92 -25.49 -12.83
C LEU A 375 -20.86 -25.30 -11.63
N ASP A 376 -20.88 -26.26 -10.72
CA ASP A 376 -21.63 -26.15 -9.46
C ASP A 376 -21.04 -25.04 -8.58
N ALA A 377 -19.71 -24.92 -8.49
CA ALA A 377 -19.05 -23.82 -7.76
C ALA A 377 -19.45 -22.43 -8.30
N ALA A 378 -19.40 -22.24 -9.62
CA ALA A 378 -19.81 -20.98 -10.25
C ALA A 378 -21.32 -20.70 -10.07
N THR A 379 -22.15 -21.75 -10.08
CA THR A 379 -23.60 -21.64 -9.85
C THR A 379 -23.92 -21.27 -8.40
N GLU A 380 -23.23 -21.87 -7.43
CA GLU A 380 -23.40 -21.57 -6.00
C GLU A 380 -22.99 -20.13 -5.67
N LEU A 381 -21.94 -19.62 -6.31
CA LEU A 381 -21.57 -18.20 -6.23
C LEU A 381 -22.71 -17.29 -6.74
N LEU A 382 -23.28 -17.60 -7.91
CA LEU A 382 -24.38 -16.82 -8.48
C LEU A 382 -25.64 -16.81 -7.61
N LYS A 383 -26.03 -17.96 -7.03
CA LYS A 383 -27.22 -18.07 -6.16
C LYS A 383 -27.16 -17.15 -4.94
N ARG A 384 -25.96 -16.75 -4.52
CA ARG A 384 -25.73 -15.85 -3.36
C ARG A 384 -25.84 -14.38 -3.72
N VAL A 385 -25.99 -14.04 -5.00
CA VAL A 385 -26.12 -12.67 -5.46
C VAL A 385 -27.59 -12.34 -5.65
N GLN A 386 -28.06 -11.28 -4.99
CA GLN A 386 -29.41 -10.79 -5.22
C GLN A 386 -29.53 -10.26 -6.66
N PRO A 387 -30.58 -10.64 -7.40
CA PRO A 387 -30.77 -10.19 -8.77
C PRO A 387 -31.25 -8.74 -8.82
N PHE A 388 -30.64 -7.94 -9.68
CA PHE A 388 -31.03 -6.56 -9.99
C PHE A 388 -31.07 -6.36 -11.51
N PRO A 389 -32.06 -6.94 -12.21
CA PRO A 389 -32.10 -6.94 -13.68
C PRO A 389 -32.34 -5.54 -14.27
N GLU A 390 -32.97 -4.63 -13.51
CA GLU A 390 -33.19 -3.24 -13.93
C GLU A 390 -32.06 -2.34 -13.43
N PHE A 391 -30.89 -2.46 -14.05
CA PHE A 391 -29.75 -1.62 -13.71
C PHE A 391 -29.84 -0.24 -14.37
N THR A 392 -29.88 0.81 -13.55
CA THR A 392 -29.70 2.20 -13.99
C THR A 392 -28.40 2.77 -13.42
N PRO A 393 -27.50 3.33 -14.26
CA PRO A 393 -26.27 3.96 -13.79
C PRO A 393 -26.54 5.29 -13.08
N GLU A 394 -25.88 5.53 -11.95
CA GLU A 394 -25.94 6.81 -11.24
C GLU A 394 -24.79 7.71 -11.76
N LEU A 395 -25.10 8.62 -12.68
CA LEU A 395 -24.10 9.44 -13.37
C LEU A 395 -23.52 10.58 -12.50
N ASP A 396 -24.14 10.89 -11.36
CA ASP A 396 -23.62 11.83 -10.36
C ASP A 396 -22.45 11.23 -9.55
N LYS A 397 -22.24 9.91 -9.60
CA LYS A 397 -21.10 9.26 -8.97
C LYS A 397 -19.85 9.38 -9.84
N ILE A 398 -19.02 10.37 -9.51
CA ILE A 398 -17.77 10.70 -10.22
C ILE A 398 -16.50 10.43 -9.38
N HIS A 399 -16.63 10.18 -8.09
CA HIS A 399 -15.50 9.91 -7.21
C HIS A 399 -15.05 8.45 -7.35
N PHE A 400 -13.80 8.24 -7.75
CA PHE A 400 -13.27 6.95 -8.22
C PHE A 400 -13.09 5.88 -7.12
N ASN A 401 -13.29 6.25 -5.85
CA ASN A 401 -13.36 5.32 -4.72
C ASN A 401 -14.70 4.58 -4.63
N HIS A 402 -15.77 5.09 -5.26
CA HIS A 402 -17.08 4.44 -5.25
C HIS A 402 -17.18 3.33 -6.30
N ALA A 403 -17.82 2.21 -5.93
CA ALA A 403 -18.07 1.09 -6.82
C ALA A 403 -18.88 1.51 -8.06
N MET A 404 -19.88 2.37 -7.90
CA MET A 404 -20.70 2.87 -9.02
C MET A 404 -19.87 3.66 -10.03
N THR A 405 -18.95 4.53 -9.58
CA THR A 405 -18.04 5.26 -10.49
C THR A 405 -17.18 4.31 -11.29
N LYS A 406 -16.73 3.20 -10.70
CA LYS A 406 -15.94 2.18 -11.41
C LYS A 406 -16.78 1.43 -12.46
N ILE A 407 -18.03 1.08 -12.14
CA ILE A 407 -18.98 0.51 -13.11
C ILE A 407 -19.22 1.48 -14.27
N ASN A 408 -19.48 2.76 -13.97
CA ASN A 408 -19.63 3.81 -14.98
C ASN A 408 -18.38 3.91 -15.86
N ALA A 409 -17.18 3.93 -15.26
CA ALA A 409 -15.92 3.99 -15.98
C ALA A 409 -15.70 2.77 -16.88
N LEU A 410 -16.01 1.55 -16.41
CA LEU A 410 -15.95 0.33 -17.24
C LEU A 410 -16.91 0.43 -18.43
N GLY A 411 -18.13 0.94 -18.22
CA GLY A 411 -19.08 1.21 -19.30
C GLY A 411 -18.55 2.21 -20.32
N LEU A 412 -17.90 3.29 -19.91
CA LEU A 412 -17.24 4.22 -20.84
C LEU A 412 -16.08 3.56 -21.60
N LEU A 413 -15.28 2.74 -20.91
CA LEU A 413 -14.13 2.05 -21.49
C LEU A 413 -14.55 1.00 -22.53
N SER A 414 -15.77 0.46 -22.43
CA SER A 414 -16.34 -0.44 -23.43
C SER A 414 -16.53 0.21 -24.81
N ALA A 415 -16.53 1.55 -24.88
CA ALA A 415 -16.56 2.29 -26.14
C ALA A 415 -15.15 2.48 -26.76
N GLU A 416 -14.11 1.90 -26.16
CA GLU A 416 -12.72 1.96 -26.62
C GLU A 416 -12.23 3.39 -26.87
N PRO A 417 -12.21 4.26 -25.83
CA PRO A 417 -11.92 5.67 -25.98
C PRO A 417 -10.56 5.91 -26.63
N ARG A 418 -10.54 6.82 -27.60
CA ARG A 418 -9.35 7.20 -28.38
C ARG A 418 -8.81 8.54 -27.95
N ASP A 419 -7.51 8.75 -28.14
CA ASP A 419 -6.89 10.05 -27.95
C ASP A 419 -7.54 11.10 -28.88
N PRO A 420 -8.04 12.24 -28.36
CA PRO A 420 -8.69 13.26 -29.18
C PRO A 420 -7.79 13.91 -30.24
N THR A 421 -6.46 13.87 -30.05
CA THR A 421 -5.45 14.50 -30.91
C THR A 421 -4.89 13.49 -31.90
N THR A 422 -4.49 12.30 -31.45
CA THR A 422 -3.82 11.30 -32.30
C THR A 422 -4.79 10.31 -32.93
N GLY A 423 -5.97 10.09 -32.33
CA GLY A 423 -6.94 9.09 -32.74
C GLY A 423 -6.56 7.64 -32.39
N GLU A 424 -5.43 7.44 -31.70
CA GLU A 424 -4.98 6.14 -31.22
C GLU A 424 -5.80 5.65 -30.02
N LEU A 425 -5.84 4.34 -29.80
CA LEU A 425 -6.51 3.77 -28.63
C LEU A 425 -5.73 4.12 -27.36
N LEU A 426 -6.46 4.50 -26.31
CA LEU A 426 -5.86 4.83 -25.02
C LEU A 426 -5.37 3.57 -24.28
N ASP A 427 -4.14 3.61 -23.74
CA ASP A 427 -3.62 2.58 -22.84
C ASP A 427 -4.20 2.74 -21.43
N VAL A 428 -5.36 2.12 -21.24
CA VAL A 428 -6.15 2.19 -20.00
C VAL A 428 -5.36 1.72 -18.78
N ALA A 429 -4.55 0.66 -18.92
CA ALA A 429 -3.81 0.08 -17.81
C ALA A 429 -2.78 1.08 -17.30
N ARG A 430 -1.96 1.63 -18.20
CA ARG A 430 -0.94 2.63 -17.87
C ARG A 430 -1.54 3.92 -17.31
N MET A 431 -2.69 4.36 -17.84
CA MET A 431 -3.38 5.54 -17.32
C MET A 431 -3.81 5.38 -15.87
N LEU A 432 -4.31 4.19 -15.51
CA LEU A 432 -4.85 3.92 -14.19
C LEU A 432 -3.79 3.84 -13.10
N ASP A 433 -2.53 3.57 -13.41
CA ASP A 433 -1.43 3.64 -12.43
C ASP A 433 -1.35 5.01 -11.75
N HIS A 434 -1.65 6.07 -12.50
CA HIS A 434 -1.59 7.46 -12.05
C HIS A 434 -2.90 8.00 -11.44
N GLY A 435 -3.97 7.18 -11.34
CA GLY A 435 -5.21 7.55 -10.66
C GLY A 435 -6.46 7.45 -11.52
N SER A 436 -7.48 8.25 -11.20
CA SER A 436 -8.74 8.27 -11.97
C SER A 436 -8.48 8.76 -13.40
N PRO A 437 -9.00 8.10 -14.45
CA PRO A 437 -8.87 8.54 -15.83
C PRO A 437 -9.98 9.54 -16.23
N LEU A 438 -10.95 9.80 -15.35
CA LEU A 438 -12.09 10.68 -15.64
C LEU A 438 -11.67 12.15 -15.55
N ARG A 439 -11.83 12.91 -16.64
CA ARG A 439 -11.47 14.33 -16.73
C ARG A 439 -12.65 15.20 -17.16
N PRO A 440 -12.88 16.36 -16.53
CA PRO A 440 -13.85 17.33 -17.01
C PRO A 440 -13.56 17.75 -18.44
N LEU A 441 -14.56 17.72 -19.32
CA LEU A 441 -14.46 18.41 -20.61
C LEU A 441 -14.72 19.91 -20.44
N LEU A 442 -15.81 20.24 -19.75
CA LEU A 442 -16.25 21.61 -19.51
C LEU A 442 -15.91 22.04 -18.08
N SER A 443 -15.33 23.22 -17.92
CA SER A 443 -14.92 23.80 -16.63
C SER A 443 -15.80 24.99 -16.20
N GLN A 444 -16.95 25.22 -16.84
CA GLN A 444 -17.81 26.36 -16.52
C GLN A 444 -18.57 26.17 -15.19
N GLN A 445 -18.43 27.15 -14.30
CA GLN A 445 -19.22 27.22 -13.07
C GLN A 445 -20.71 27.41 -13.37
N GLY A 446 -21.58 26.71 -12.65
CA GLY A 446 -23.04 26.84 -12.77
C GLY A 446 -23.68 26.07 -13.93
N LEU A 447 -22.90 25.31 -14.71
CA LEU A 447 -23.44 24.47 -15.77
C LEU A 447 -24.20 23.27 -15.15
N PRO A 448 -25.49 23.05 -15.51
CA PRO A 448 -26.23 21.86 -15.10
C PRO A 448 -25.48 20.59 -15.47
N LEU A 449 -25.48 19.59 -14.57
CA LEU A 449 -24.83 18.29 -14.76
C LEU A 449 -23.30 18.33 -14.99
N SER A 450 -22.63 19.45 -14.67
CA SER A 450 -21.17 19.59 -14.78
C SER A 450 -20.36 18.61 -13.92
N ASP A 451 -20.94 18.16 -12.81
CA ASP A 451 -20.41 17.17 -11.87
C ASP A 451 -20.95 15.75 -12.13
N THR A 452 -21.23 15.43 -13.38
CA THR A 452 -21.66 14.08 -13.79
C THR A 452 -20.70 13.44 -14.78
N ILE A 453 -20.85 12.13 -14.96
CA ILE A 453 -20.17 11.35 -15.99
C ILE A 453 -20.41 11.93 -17.40
N GLY A 454 -21.56 12.56 -17.65
CA GLY A 454 -21.86 13.23 -18.92
C GLY A 454 -20.87 14.34 -19.30
N ASN A 455 -20.22 14.97 -18.31
CA ASN A 455 -19.15 15.96 -18.52
C ASN A 455 -17.75 15.40 -18.23
N ARG A 456 -17.57 14.06 -18.22
CA ARG A 456 -16.27 13.41 -17.99
C ARG A 456 -15.86 12.53 -19.16
N LEU A 457 -14.63 12.70 -19.61
CA LEU A 457 -13.97 11.89 -20.63
C LEU A 457 -12.94 10.99 -19.98
N VAL A 458 -12.63 9.88 -20.65
CA VAL A 458 -11.49 9.02 -20.30
C VAL A 458 -10.27 9.61 -21.00
N LEU A 459 -9.34 10.19 -20.24
CA LEU A 459 -8.13 10.82 -20.78
C LEU A 459 -6.91 10.54 -19.90
N PRO A 460 -5.68 10.53 -20.47
CA PRO A 460 -4.46 10.34 -19.71
C PRO A 460 -4.26 11.37 -18.57
N PRO A 461 -3.42 11.04 -17.57
CA PRO A 461 -3.09 11.94 -16.48
C PRO A 461 -2.46 13.25 -16.96
N GLY A 462 -2.95 14.38 -16.46
CA GLY A 462 -2.46 15.71 -16.85
C GLY A 462 -3.03 16.25 -18.16
N GLU A 463 -3.62 15.40 -19.00
CA GLU A 463 -4.18 15.81 -20.28
C GLU A 463 -5.58 16.42 -20.14
N ARG A 464 -5.85 17.36 -21.03
CA ARG A 464 -7.15 18.01 -21.21
C ARG A 464 -7.36 18.18 -22.71
N THR A 465 -8.61 18.03 -23.13
CA THR A 465 -9.03 18.32 -24.50
C THR A 465 -9.94 19.54 -24.50
N GLN A 466 -9.90 20.28 -25.61
CA GLN A 466 -10.81 21.40 -25.81
C GLN A 466 -12.12 20.90 -26.44
N PRO A 467 -13.28 21.47 -26.07
CA PRO A 467 -14.55 21.16 -26.71
C PRO A 467 -14.52 21.22 -28.25
N ARG A 468 -13.75 22.17 -28.81
CA ARG A 468 -13.59 22.33 -30.26
C ARG A 468 -12.85 21.18 -30.94
N GLU A 469 -11.91 20.55 -30.25
CA GLU A 469 -11.18 19.39 -30.78
C GLU A 469 -12.16 18.24 -31.01
N LEU A 470 -12.97 17.89 -30.01
CA LEU A 470 -13.99 16.85 -30.13
C LEU A 470 -15.13 17.23 -31.10
N ALA A 471 -15.46 18.51 -31.19
CA ALA A 471 -16.49 19.00 -32.11
C ALA A 471 -16.10 18.85 -33.59
N SER A 472 -14.79 18.83 -33.89
CA SER A 472 -14.23 18.66 -35.24
C SER A 472 -13.49 17.34 -35.43
N ALA A 473 -13.48 16.48 -34.40
CA ALA A 473 -12.84 15.17 -34.45
C ALA A 473 -13.51 14.25 -35.46
N SER A 474 -12.74 13.25 -35.94
CA SER A 474 -13.27 12.20 -36.78
C SER A 474 -14.39 11.43 -36.08
N THR A 475 -15.31 10.85 -36.86
CA THR A 475 -16.44 10.07 -36.33
C THR A 475 -15.97 8.95 -35.39
N SER A 476 -14.85 8.28 -35.70
CA SER A 476 -14.29 7.24 -34.84
C SER A 476 -13.84 7.76 -33.47
N VAL A 477 -13.23 8.95 -33.42
CA VAL A 477 -12.79 9.57 -32.15
C VAL A 477 -14.01 10.05 -31.36
N ALA A 478 -14.93 10.77 -31.99
CA ALA A 478 -16.13 11.27 -31.31
C ALA A 478 -17.00 10.13 -30.74
N THR A 479 -17.24 9.09 -31.54
CA THR A 479 -18.03 7.92 -31.11
C THR A 479 -17.37 7.19 -29.94
N SER A 480 -16.04 7.10 -29.90
CA SER A 480 -15.29 6.47 -28.79
C SER A 480 -15.46 7.22 -27.45
N HIS A 481 -15.87 8.49 -27.50
CA HIS A 481 -16.21 9.31 -26.32
C HIS A 481 -17.71 9.44 -26.08
N LEU A 482 -18.53 8.66 -26.79
CA LEU A 482 -19.99 8.67 -26.77
C LEU A 482 -20.57 10.02 -27.21
N ILE A 483 -19.97 10.61 -28.24
CA ILE A 483 -20.41 11.85 -28.88
C ILE A 483 -20.78 11.52 -30.33
N ASP A 484 -22.07 11.57 -30.63
CA ASP A 484 -22.60 11.42 -31.99
C ASP A 484 -22.61 12.77 -32.74
N GLU A 485 -23.12 12.76 -33.98
CA GLU A 485 -23.17 13.95 -34.84
C GLU A 485 -23.97 15.11 -34.20
N GLU A 486 -25.07 14.79 -33.49
CA GLU A 486 -25.83 15.78 -32.74
C GLU A 486 -24.99 16.39 -31.62
N GLY A 487 -24.30 15.55 -30.84
CA GLY A 487 -23.38 15.99 -29.79
C GLY A 487 -22.26 16.89 -30.32
N GLN A 488 -21.64 16.55 -31.44
CA GLN A 488 -20.63 17.40 -32.10
C GLN A 488 -21.25 18.74 -32.54
N GLY A 489 -22.45 18.71 -33.11
CA GLY A 489 -23.19 19.91 -33.51
C GLY A 489 -23.54 20.83 -32.33
N LEU A 490 -23.80 20.29 -31.14
CA LEU A 490 -24.04 21.06 -29.91
C LEU A 490 -22.74 21.70 -29.38
N LEU A 491 -21.62 20.96 -29.42
CA LEU A 491 -20.30 21.50 -29.07
C LEU A 491 -19.87 22.65 -29.99
N LEU A 492 -20.04 22.50 -31.31
CA LEU A 492 -19.72 23.54 -32.30
C LEU A 492 -20.50 24.83 -32.06
N ARG A 493 -21.78 24.71 -31.69
CA ARG A 493 -22.68 25.84 -31.42
C ARG A 493 -22.54 26.42 -30.01
N GLY A 494 -21.69 25.84 -29.16
CA GLY A 494 -21.51 26.26 -27.77
C GLY A 494 -22.73 26.02 -26.88
N LYS A 495 -23.60 25.08 -27.25
CA LYS A 495 -24.79 24.70 -26.46
C LYS A 495 -24.43 23.70 -25.36
N TRP A 496 -23.69 24.18 -24.36
CA TRP A 496 -23.05 23.35 -23.34
C TRP A 496 -24.01 22.51 -22.50
N SER A 497 -25.12 23.09 -22.04
CA SER A 497 -26.11 22.38 -21.22
C SER A 497 -26.78 21.26 -22.01
N ASP A 498 -27.23 21.58 -23.23
CA ASP A 498 -27.86 20.61 -24.13
C ASP A 498 -26.89 19.47 -24.46
N PHE A 499 -25.61 19.80 -24.72
CA PHE A 499 -24.56 18.80 -24.95
C PHE A 499 -24.40 17.84 -23.77
N VAL A 500 -24.27 18.36 -22.54
CA VAL A 500 -24.08 17.50 -21.36
C VAL A 500 -25.30 16.62 -21.11
N HIS A 501 -26.52 17.14 -21.32
CA HIS A 501 -27.75 16.35 -21.25
C HIS A 501 -27.75 15.22 -22.30
N HIS A 502 -27.45 15.54 -23.55
CA HIS A 502 -27.42 14.58 -24.66
C HIS A 502 -26.38 13.48 -24.42
N ARG A 503 -25.15 13.88 -24.08
CA ARG A 503 -24.06 12.95 -23.78
C ARG A 503 -24.37 12.11 -22.53
N SER A 504 -25.01 12.67 -21.51
CA SER A 504 -25.44 11.89 -20.32
C SER A 504 -26.38 10.76 -20.71
N ALA A 505 -27.31 10.98 -21.64
CA ALA A 505 -28.19 9.93 -22.14
C ALA A 505 -27.40 8.86 -22.91
N ALA A 506 -26.42 9.25 -23.74
CA ALA A 506 -25.54 8.31 -24.43
C ALA A 506 -24.68 7.49 -23.46
N CYS A 507 -24.07 8.12 -22.46
CA CYS A 507 -23.34 7.46 -21.38
C CYS A 507 -24.23 6.46 -20.63
N SER A 508 -25.44 6.87 -20.24
CA SER A 508 -26.38 5.99 -19.52
C SER A 508 -26.69 4.73 -20.31
N ARG A 509 -27.01 4.87 -21.61
CA ARG A 509 -27.28 3.73 -22.50
C ARG A 509 -26.06 2.82 -22.66
N ALA A 510 -24.88 3.38 -22.90
CA ALA A 510 -23.65 2.61 -23.09
C ALA A 510 -23.28 1.82 -21.82
N ILE A 511 -23.35 2.46 -20.65
CA ILE A 511 -23.05 1.81 -19.37
C ILE A 511 -24.06 0.70 -19.07
N ALA A 512 -25.36 0.97 -19.22
CA ALA A 512 -26.40 -0.05 -19.00
C ALA A 512 -26.23 -1.24 -19.95
N THR A 513 -26.02 -0.97 -21.24
CA THR A 513 -25.78 -2.02 -22.26
C THR A 513 -24.57 -2.88 -21.91
N HIS A 514 -23.47 -2.26 -21.50
CA HIS A 514 -22.27 -2.99 -21.12
C HIS A 514 -22.49 -3.87 -19.88
N VAL A 515 -23.16 -3.33 -18.85
CA VAL A 515 -23.53 -4.11 -17.66
C VAL A 515 -24.44 -5.28 -18.03
N ASP A 516 -25.45 -5.07 -18.87
CA ASP A 516 -26.38 -6.12 -19.29
C ASP A 516 -25.68 -7.21 -20.10
N GLN A 517 -24.75 -6.85 -21.00
CA GLN A 517 -23.95 -7.81 -21.76
C GLN A 517 -23.04 -8.66 -20.87
N MET A 518 -22.52 -8.10 -19.78
CA MET A 518 -21.61 -8.80 -18.88
C MET A 518 -22.34 -9.60 -17.80
N ALA A 519 -23.45 -9.07 -17.29
CA ALA A 519 -24.29 -9.71 -16.29
C ALA A 519 -25.28 -10.72 -16.88
N GLU A 520 -25.65 -10.56 -18.15
CA GLU A 520 -26.65 -11.37 -18.88
C GLU A 520 -27.88 -11.65 -18.02
N TRP A 521 -28.53 -10.57 -17.56
CA TRP A 521 -29.75 -10.67 -16.77
C TRP A 521 -30.83 -11.45 -17.53
N GLY A 522 -31.51 -12.38 -16.84
CA GLY A 522 -32.56 -13.22 -17.44
C GLY A 522 -32.08 -14.42 -18.26
N ALA A 523 -30.78 -14.51 -18.58
CA ALA A 523 -30.24 -15.73 -19.19
C ALA A 523 -30.25 -16.87 -18.16
N ARG A 524 -30.54 -18.10 -18.60
CA ARG A 524 -30.51 -19.29 -17.72
C ARG A 524 -29.12 -19.41 -17.08
N ASP A 525 -29.05 -19.62 -15.77
CA ASP A 525 -27.80 -19.84 -15.03
C ASP A 525 -27.50 -21.33 -14.77
N GLY A 526 -28.49 -22.22 -14.97
CA GLY A 526 -28.31 -23.66 -14.82
C GLY A 526 -27.42 -24.30 -15.90
N ARG A 527 -27.18 -25.61 -15.74
CA ARG A 527 -26.42 -26.44 -16.70
C ARG A 527 -27.04 -26.34 -18.10
N ALA A 528 -26.21 -26.27 -19.14
CA ALA A 528 -26.72 -26.35 -20.50
C ALA A 528 -27.29 -27.75 -20.75
N LEU A 529 -28.31 -27.88 -21.59
CA LEU A 529 -28.88 -29.19 -21.94
C LEU A 529 -27.79 -30.13 -22.49
N ALA A 530 -26.85 -29.60 -23.27
CA ALA A 530 -25.71 -30.33 -23.81
C ALA A 530 -24.77 -30.88 -22.71
N ASP A 531 -24.63 -30.17 -21.58
CA ASP A 531 -23.78 -30.61 -20.47
C ASP A 531 -24.47 -31.68 -19.63
N ILE A 532 -25.79 -31.55 -19.45
CA ILE A 532 -26.62 -32.58 -18.80
C ILE A 532 -26.54 -33.89 -19.61
N LEU A 533 -26.69 -33.80 -20.93
CA LEU A 533 -26.62 -34.96 -21.82
C LEU A 533 -25.22 -35.60 -21.86
N ARG A 534 -24.14 -34.81 -21.78
CA ARG A 534 -22.76 -35.33 -21.68
C ARG A 534 -22.44 -35.98 -20.35
N SER A 535 -23.03 -35.52 -19.24
CA SER A 535 -22.82 -36.14 -17.92
C SER A 535 -23.61 -37.43 -17.69
N ALA A 536 -24.63 -37.69 -18.54
CA ALA A 536 -25.49 -38.86 -18.47
C ALA A 536 -25.06 -40.00 -19.42
N ALA A 537 -24.15 -39.72 -20.36
CA ALA A 537 -23.52 -40.68 -21.26
C ALA A 537 -22.15 -41.07 -20.72
#